data_AF-A0A292SNH6-F1
#
_entry.id   AF-A0A292SNH6-F1
#
_cell.length_a   1.000
_cell.length_b   1.000
_cell.length_c   1.000
_cell.angle_alpha   90.00
_cell.angle_beta   90.00
_cell.angle_gamma   90.00
#
_symmetry.space_group_name_H-M   'P 1'
#
loop_
_entity.id
_entity.type
_entity.pdbx_description
1 polymer ?
#
loop_
_entity_poly.entity_id
_entity_poly.type
_entity_poly.pdbx_seq_one_letter_code
_entity_poly.pdbx_strand_id
1 'polypeptide(L)'
;IMAAAVADYRVKEKSEQKMKKTSDNDELTLTLVKNPDILKEISLAKKNQKIVGFCAESENLIENAKAKIANKGCDYLIANDISRKDIGFSSDYNEVTILNKTGSMKKIEKADKTTIAYKIFEEIYG
;
A
#
# COMPACT_ATOMS: atom_id res chain seq x y z
N ILE A 1 7.62 7.73 5.36
CA ILE A 1 7.30 6.35 4.96
C ILE A 1 5.80 6.19 5.04
N MET A 2 5.15 5.72 3.97
CA MET A 2 3.68 5.61 3.82
C MET A 2 3.28 4.13 3.82
N ALA A 3 3.33 3.49 4.99
CA ALA A 3 3.09 2.05 5.15
C ALA A 3 1.64 1.68 5.53
N ALA A 4 0.79 2.67 5.81
CA ALA A 4 -0.61 2.41 6.17
C ALA A 4 -1.41 1.89 4.98
N ALA A 5 -2.28 0.91 5.22
CA ALA A 5 -3.28 0.45 4.27
C ALA A 5 -4.46 1.43 4.23
N VAL A 6 -4.30 2.54 3.50
CA VAL A 6 -5.34 3.56 3.35
C VAL A 6 -6.43 3.03 2.40
N ALA A 7 -7.69 3.14 2.81
CA ALA A 7 -8.81 2.71 1.98
C ALA A 7 -8.93 3.58 0.70
N ASP A 8 -9.16 2.93 -0.45
CA ASP A 8 -9.32 3.63 -1.73
C ASP A 8 -10.64 4.41 -1.83
N TYR A 9 -11.64 4.06 -1.01
CA TYR A 9 -12.97 4.65 -1.01
C TYR A 9 -13.42 5.00 0.40
N ARG A 10 -14.32 5.98 0.50
CA ARG A 10 -15.09 6.31 1.71
C ARG A 10 -16.58 6.33 1.40
N VAL A 11 -17.42 6.20 2.44
CA VAL A 11 -18.86 6.44 2.30
C VAL A 11 -19.11 7.86 1.81
N LYS A 12 -20.02 8.02 0.83
CA LYS A 12 -20.42 9.31 0.30
C LYS A 12 -21.08 10.16 1.37
N GLU A 13 -21.97 9.54 2.13
CA GLU A 13 -22.74 10.17 3.21
C GLU A 13 -22.52 9.35 4.49
N LYS A 14 -21.99 10.02 5.51
CA LYS A 14 -21.76 9.40 6.83
C LYS A 14 -23.01 9.59 7.67
N SER A 15 -23.55 8.51 8.22
CA SER A 15 -24.64 8.61 9.20
C SER A 15 -24.14 9.20 10.51
N GLU A 16 -24.89 10.13 11.10
CA GLU A 16 -24.58 10.73 12.41
C GLU A 16 -24.84 9.76 13.58
N GLN A 17 -25.70 8.77 13.35
CA GLN A 17 -26.09 7.78 14.36
C GLN A 17 -25.88 6.36 13.85
N LYS A 18 -25.88 5.39 14.77
CA LYS A 18 -25.81 3.98 14.41
C LYS A 18 -27.02 3.61 13.55
N MET A 19 -26.78 3.14 12.33
CA MET A 19 -27.83 2.58 11.47
C MET A 19 -28.41 1.33 12.14
N LYS A 20 -29.72 1.35 12.42
CA LYS A 20 -30.45 0.22 13.00
C LYS A 20 -30.84 -0.76 11.89
N LYS A 21 -30.93 -2.05 12.24
CA LYS A 21 -31.57 -3.03 11.37
C LYS A 21 -33.08 -2.75 11.34
N THR A 22 -33.68 -2.77 10.17
CA THR A 22 -35.14 -2.66 9.98
C THR A 22 -35.68 -4.02 9.59
N SER A 23 -36.81 -4.42 10.16
CA SER A 23 -37.49 -5.70 9.85
C SER A 23 -37.98 -5.81 8.41
N ASP A 24 -38.14 -4.67 7.74
CA ASP A 24 -38.83 -4.58 6.45
C ASP A 24 -37.84 -4.58 5.28
N ASN A 25 -36.54 -4.64 5.56
CA ASN A 25 -35.50 -4.62 4.54
C ASN A 25 -34.24 -5.35 5.04
N ASP A 26 -33.93 -6.48 4.41
CA ASP A 26 -32.78 -7.32 4.74
C ASP A 26 -31.48 -6.83 4.07
N GLU A 27 -31.55 -5.77 3.26
CA GLU A 27 -30.42 -5.25 2.48
C GLU A 27 -29.92 -3.88 2.98
N LEU A 28 -28.60 -3.66 2.90
CA LEU A 28 -27.95 -2.38 3.16
C LEU A 28 -27.15 -1.94 1.94
N THR A 29 -27.51 -0.78 1.38
CA THR A 29 -26.77 -0.17 0.27
C THR A 29 -25.88 0.97 0.78
N LEU A 30 -24.57 0.86 0.54
CA LEU A 30 -23.61 1.93 0.79
C LEU A 30 -23.15 2.53 -0.54
N THR A 31 -23.32 3.84 -0.70
CA THR A 31 -22.70 4.57 -1.83
C THR A 31 -21.29 5.01 -1.43
N LEU A 32 -20.29 4.58 -2.19
CA LEU A 32 -18.88 4.88 -1.93
C LEU A 32 -18.33 5.87 -2.97
N VAL A 33 -17.42 6.74 -2.53
CA VAL A 33 -16.69 7.68 -3.38
C VAL A 33 -15.18 7.54 -3.15
N LYS A 34 -14.38 7.78 -4.19
CA LYS A 34 -12.92 7.64 -4.14
C LYS A 34 -12.31 8.58 -3.09
N ASN A 35 -11.31 8.09 -2.36
CA ASN A 35 -10.49 8.91 -1.50
C ASN A 35 -9.44 9.70 -2.29
N PRO A 36 -8.99 10.85 -1.73
CA PRO A 36 -7.83 11.55 -2.26
C PRO A 36 -6.61 10.64 -2.29
N ASP A 37 -5.74 10.85 -3.28
CA ASP A 37 -4.52 10.06 -3.44
C ASP A 37 -3.39 10.65 -2.58
N ILE A 38 -3.43 10.33 -1.29
CA ILE A 38 -2.52 10.92 -0.29
C ILE A 38 -1.05 10.73 -0.67
N LEU A 39 -0.68 9.54 -1.16
CA LEU A 39 0.71 9.26 -1.54
C LEU A 39 1.15 10.13 -2.72
N LYS A 40 0.28 10.34 -3.71
CA LYS A 40 0.55 11.19 -4.86
C LYS A 40 0.65 12.66 -4.45
N GLU A 41 -0.29 13.15 -3.66
CA GLU A 41 -0.30 14.54 -3.18
C GLU A 41 0.97 14.87 -2.38
N ILE A 42 1.37 13.99 -1.45
CA ILE A 42 2.60 14.17 -0.68
C ILE A 42 3.84 14.08 -1.58
N SER A 43 3.84 13.18 -2.56
CA SER A 43 4.96 13.05 -3.51
C SER A 43 5.15 14.29 -4.38
N LEU A 44 4.06 14.98 -4.72
CA LEU A 44 4.10 16.26 -5.45
C LEU A 44 4.51 17.43 -4.56
N ALA A 45 4.08 17.43 -3.30
CA ALA A 45 4.37 18.50 -2.33
C ALA A 45 5.75 18.36 -1.65
N LYS A 46 6.49 17.27 -1.92
CA LYS A 46 7.79 17.03 -1.30
C LYS A 46 8.80 18.12 -1.68
N LYS A 47 9.63 18.51 -0.72
CA LYS A 47 10.75 19.45 -0.94
C LYS A 47 12.07 18.70 -0.90
N ASN A 48 12.39 18.16 0.28
CA ASN A 48 13.66 17.49 0.56
C ASN A 48 13.46 16.07 1.11
N GLN A 49 12.21 15.62 1.25
CA GLN A 49 11.88 14.31 1.81
C GLN A 49 12.09 13.19 0.77
N LYS A 50 12.60 12.03 1.22
CA LYS A 50 12.47 10.76 0.49
C LYS A 50 11.08 10.17 0.76
N ILE A 51 10.25 10.03 -0.28
CA ILE A 51 8.91 9.46 -0.15
C ILE A 51 8.96 7.97 -0.47
N VAL A 52 8.64 7.14 0.52
CA VAL A 52 8.60 5.68 0.42
C VAL A 52 7.16 5.21 0.52
N GLY A 53 6.63 4.60 -0.53
CA GLY A 53 5.31 3.98 -0.56
C GLY A 53 5.38 2.46 -0.41
N PHE A 54 4.24 1.85 -0.11
CA PHE A 54 4.07 0.40 -0.09
C PHE A 54 2.93 0.00 -1.03
N CYS A 55 3.06 -1.17 -1.66
CA CYS A 55 1.97 -1.81 -2.36
C CYS A 55 2.00 -3.33 -2.14
N ALA A 56 0.81 -3.89 -1.97
CA ALA A 56 0.59 -5.33 -1.94
C ALA A 56 -0.15 -5.73 -3.22
N GLU A 57 0.32 -6.77 -3.89
CA GLU A 57 -0.32 -7.29 -5.11
C GLU A 57 -0.50 -8.80 -5.00
N SER A 58 -1.62 -9.30 -5.51
CA SER A 58 -1.90 -10.74 -5.63
C SER A 58 -1.50 -11.30 -7.00
N GLU A 59 -1.22 -10.44 -7.97
CA GLU A 59 -0.84 -10.81 -9.34
C GLU A 59 0.04 -9.73 -9.95
N ASN A 60 0.83 -10.08 -10.96
CA ASN A 60 1.63 -9.15 -11.78
C ASN A 60 2.42 -8.11 -10.95
N LEU A 61 2.99 -8.55 -9.81
CA LEU A 61 3.58 -7.69 -8.78
C LEU A 61 4.50 -6.60 -9.35
N ILE A 62 5.41 -6.97 -10.25
CA ILE A 62 6.42 -6.05 -10.79
C ILE A 62 5.82 -5.04 -11.76
N GLU A 63 4.89 -5.46 -12.63
CA GLU A 63 4.24 -4.56 -13.59
C GLU A 63 3.35 -3.55 -12.87
N ASN A 64 2.54 -4.03 -11.92
CA ASN A 64 1.69 -3.18 -11.09
C ASN A 64 2.52 -2.20 -10.25
N ALA A 65 3.62 -2.67 -9.64
CA ALA A 65 4.52 -1.81 -8.87
C ALA A 65 5.17 -0.72 -9.75
N LYS A 66 5.63 -1.05 -10.96
CA LYS A 66 6.18 -0.07 -11.92
C LYS A 66 5.14 0.98 -12.32
N ALA A 67 3.91 0.57 -12.62
CA ALA A 67 2.83 1.51 -12.94
C ALA A 67 2.49 2.41 -11.74
N LYS A 68 2.47 1.84 -10.52
CA LYS A 68 2.18 2.58 -9.29
C LYS A 68 3.25 3.59 -8.95
N ILE A 69 4.55 3.23 -8.96
CA ILE A 69 5.61 4.19 -8.62
C ILE A 69 5.62 5.37 -9.60
N ALA A 70 5.38 5.13 -10.89
CA ALA A 70 5.27 6.16 -11.91
C ALA A 70 4.06 7.08 -11.69
N ASN A 71 2.87 6.52 -11.42
CA ASN A 71 1.66 7.32 -11.20
C ASN A 71 1.70 8.11 -9.88
N LYS A 72 2.27 7.52 -8.82
CA LYS A 72 2.33 8.11 -7.48
C LYS A 72 3.47 9.12 -7.33
N GLY A 73 4.58 8.94 -8.05
CA GLY A 73 5.73 9.87 -8.00
C GLY A 73 6.60 9.77 -6.74
N CYS A 74 6.41 8.70 -5.94
CA CYS A 74 7.27 8.42 -4.79
C CYS A 74 8.69 8.03 -5.21
N ASP A 75 9.68 8.23 -4.33
CA ASP A 75 11.08 7.91 -4.62
C ASP A 75 11.35 6.41 -4.56
N TYR A 76 10.67 5.72 -3.66
CA TYR A 76 10.74 4.26 -3.50
C TYR A 76 9.34 3.67 -3.34
N LEU A 77 9.15 2.47 -3.85
CA LEU A 77 7.95 1.66 -3.67
C LEU A 77 8.35 0.26 -3.22
N ILE A 78 7.85 -0.17 -2.07
CA ILE A 78 8.05 -1.50 -1.52
C ILE A 78 6.88 -2.37 -1.95
N ALA A 79 7.15 -3.33 -2.82
CA ALA A 79 6.15 -4.23 -3.38
C ALA A 79 6.23 -5.60 -2.69
N ASN A 80 5.14 -6.06 -2.10
CA ASN A 80 5.06 -7.38 -1.46
C ASN A 80 3.98 -8.26 -2.12
N ASP A 81 4.32 -9.53 -2.36
CA ASP A 81 3.39 -10.54 -2.87
C ASP A 81 2.50 -11.05 -1.72
N ILE A 82 1.18 -10.98 -1.89
CA ILE A 82 0.20 -11.46 -0.90
C ILE A 82 -0.61 -12.66 -1.41
N SER A 83 -0.29 -13.20 -2.58
CA SER A 83 -0.93 -14.40 -3.12
C SER A 83 -0.49 -15.67 -2.39
N ARG A 84 0.71 -15.65 -1.82
CA ARG A 84 1.34 -16.77 -1.12
C ARG A 84 0.92 -16.83 0.33
N LYS A 85 0.65 -18.04 0.84
CA LYS A 85 0.26 -18.27 2.25
C LYS A 85 1.44 -18.20 3.22
N ASP A 86 2.67 -18.38 2.73
CA ASP A 86 3.86 -18.47 3.56
C ASP A 86 4.54 -17.10 3.80
N ILE A 87 4.04 -16.03 3.18
CA ILE A 87 4.53 -14.64 3.30
C ILE A 87 3.34 -13.66 3.33
N GLY A 88 3.56 -12.42 3.76
CA GLY A 88 2.56 -11.35 3.67
C GLY A 88 1.80 -11.08 4.98
N PHE A 89 0.51 -10.77 4.89
CA PHE A 89 -0.25 -10.27 6.04
C PHE A 89 -0.43 -11.31 7.14
N SER A 90 -0.79 -12.55 6.78
CA SER A 90 -1.12 -13.64 7.72
C SER A 90 0.07 -14.57 8.02
N SER A 91 1.31 -14.14 7.76
CA SER A 91 2.55 -14.87 8.04
C SER A 91 3.50 -14.01 8.87
N ASP A 92 4.39 -14.63 9.64
CA ASP A 92 5.49 -13.91 10.34
C ASP A 92 6.61 -13.48 9.38
N TYR A 93 6.60 -14.05 8.17
CA TYR A 93 7.58 -13.81 7.12
C TYR A 93 7.04 -12.90 6.02
N ASN A 94 7.95 -12.23 5.32
CA ASN A 94 7.62 -11.48 4.13
C ASN A 94 8.76 -11.56 3.11
N GLU A 95 8.43 -11.28 1.85
CA GLU A 95 9.38 -11.19 0.74
C GLU A 95 8.97 -9.94 -0.06
N VAL A 96 9.92 -9.05 -0.33
CA VAL A 96 9.60 -7.75 -0.93
C VAL A 96 10.54 -7.43 -2.08
N THR A 97 10.04 -6.68 -3.05
CA THR A 97 10.86 -6.03 -4.06
C THR A 97 10.82 -4.53 -3.84
N ILE A 98 12.00 -3.92 -3.71
CA ILE A 98 12.17 -2.48 -3.59
C ILE A 98 12.37 -1.92 -5.00
N LEU A 99 11.48 -1.03 -5.42
CA LEU A 99 11.61 -0.27 -6.66
C LEU A 99 11.99 1.16 -6.32
N ASN A 100 12.91 1.74 -7.07
CA ASN A 100 13.19 3.17 -7.01
C ASN A 100 12.63 3.90 -8.24
N LYS A 101 12.53 5.23 -8.15
CA LYS A 101 12.02 6.07 -9.26
C LYS A 101 12.83 6.01 -10.55
N THR A 102 14.07 5.51 -10.52
CA THR A 102 14.91 5.36 -11.72
C THR A 102 14.70 4.00 -12.40
N GLY A 103 13.83 3.15 -11.84
CA GLY A 103 13.54 1.81 -12.37
C GLY A 103 14.47 0.70 -11.87
N SER A 104 15.40 1.01 -10.96
CA SER A 104 16.19 -0.02 -10.27
C SER A 104 15.28 -0.84 -9.36
N MET A 105 15.57 -2.14 -9.28
CA MET A 105 14.82 -3.09 -8.47
C MET A 105 15.77 -3.94 -7.64
N LYS A 106 15.47 -4.09 -6.36
CA LYS A 106 16.19 -5.00 -5.45
C LYS A 106 15.20 -5.93 -4.78
N LYS A 107 15.38 -7.23 -4.99
CA LYS A 107 14.61 -8.25 -4.28
C LYS A 107 15.24 -8.50 -2.91
N ILE A 108 14.41 -8.50 -1.88
CA ILE A 108 14.76 -9.00 -0.55
C ILE A 108 14.05 -10.34 -0.39
N GLU A 109 14.86 -11.40 -0.33
CA GLU A 109 14.38 -12.76 -0.11
C GLU A 109 13.64 -12.90 1.22
N LYS A 110 12.80 -13.94 1.28
CA LYS A 110 11.96 -14.27 2.43
C LYS A 110 12.75 -14.21 3.74
N ALA A 111 12.29 -13.37 4.66
CA ALA A 111 12.79 -13.27 6.03
C ALA A 111 11.66 -12.87 6.97
N ASP A 112 11.91 -12.89 8.28
CA ASP A 112 10.95 -12.36 9.24
C ASP A 112 10.73 -10.85 9.00
N LYS A 113 9.55 -10.36 9.38
CA LYS A 113 9.13 -8.97 9.12
C LYS A 113 10.11 -7.92 9.69
N THR A 114 10.79 -8.22 10.80
CA THR A 114 11.77 -7.32 11.41
C THR A 114 13.02 -7.22 10.53
N THR A 115 13.56 -8.35 10.09
CA THR A 115 14.69 -8.40 9.14
C THR A 115 14.36 -7.69 7.83
N ILE A 116 13.15 -7.88 7.29
CA ILE A 116 12.69 -7.17 6.09
C ILE A 116 12.69 -5.65 6.32
N ALA A 117 12.17 -5.18 7.45
CA ALA A 117 12.15 -3.75 7.77
C ALA A 117 13.57 -3.15 7.85
N TYR A 118 14.52 -3.85 8.48
CA TYR A 118 15.92 -3.41 8.54
C TYR A 118 16.55 -3.33 7.15
N LYS A 119 16.37 -4.35 6.30
CA LYS A 119 16.92 -4.36 4.94
C LYS A 119 16.30 -3.27 4.05
N ILE A 120 15.02 -2.96 4.22
CA ILE A 120 14.38 -1.82 3.55
C ILE A 120 15.03 -0.51 4.00
N PHE A 121 15.26 -0.35 5.31
CA PHE A 121 15.86 0.87 5.84
C PHE A 121 17.29 1.06 5.35
N GLU A 122 18.11 0.01 5.39
CA GLU A 122 19.48 -0.01 4.88
C GLU A 122 19.52 0.34 3.39
N GLU A 123 18.65 -0.22 2.55
CA GLU A 123 18.63 0.09 1.12
C GLU A 123 18.27 1.55 0.82
N ILE A 124 17.43 2.19 1.64
CA ILE A 124 16.92 3.54 1.38
C ILE A 124 17.80 4.62 2.02
N TYR A 125 18.40 4.33 3.17
CA TYR A 125 19.09 5.30 4.02
C TYR A 125 20.54 4.96 4.36
N GLY A 126 20.98 3.74 4.07
CA GLY A 126 22.38 3.32 4.20
C GLY A 126 23.29 3.85 3.10
#